data_AF-H2Z871-F1
#
_entry.id   AF-H2Z871-F1
#
_cell.length_a   1.000
_cell.length_b   1.000
_cell.length_c   1.000
_cell.angle_alpha   90.00
_cell.angle_beta   90.00
_cell.angle_gamma   90.00
#
_symmetry.space_group_name_H-M   'P 1'
#
loop_
_entity.id
_entity.type
_entity.pdbx_description
1 polymer ?
#
loop_
_entity_poly.entity_id
_entity_poly.type
_entity_poly.pdbx_seq_one_letter_code
_entity_poly.pdbx_strand_id
1 'polypeptide(L)'
;MLEEMERERLEQEERFKVTQEDIDQLRKQETLAAMESVLADNDRYVIMIDKYLGQQDHITRQAQQTLGADNKQIEDALKQQQMNQGVLVDQILLEEEFQKEAFAVLKLQRDAVQARLIDQIGQIQNELIQLTQIEAKRNMHKIEQDKQTLWAIRNNLTELLVQLLKEKDQREEMVKLRLIEMEEQREDDQIDFWLVQYQKLLDTKPQVLIQKEDGVDPQIVKLLKRSDAAHHLPEF
;
A
#
# COMPACT_ATOMS: atom_id res chain seq x y z
N MET A 1 -83.34 -125.24 -72.17
CA MET A 1 -82.56 -124.22 -72.89
C MET A 1 -83.01 -122.78 -72.61
N LEU A 2 -84.27 -122.36 -72.86
CA LEU A 2 -84.71 -121.00 -72.44
C LEU A 2 -84.88 -120.87 -70.91
N GLU A 3 -85.49 -121.86 -70.26
CA GLU A 3 -85.75 -121.86 -68.81
C GLU A 3 -84.49 -121.97 -67.94
N GLU A 4 -83.42 -122.57 -68.45
CA GLU A 4 -82.13 -122.67 -67.74
C GLU A 4 -81.35 -121.35 -67.81
N MET A 5 -81.39 -120.64 -68.95
CA MET A 5 -80.80 -119.31 -69.06
C MET A 5 -81.52 -118.28 -68.20
N GLU A 6 -82.84 -118.36 -68.08
CA GLU A 6 -83.58 -117.47 -67.17
C GLU A 6 -83.25 -117.76 -65.70
N ARG A 7 -83.05 -119.02 -65.34
CA ARG A 7 -82.66 -119.42 -63.99
C ARG A 7 -81.23 -118.97 -63.66
N GLU A 8 -80.28 -119.15 -64.58
CA GLU A 8 -78.91 -118.62 -64.44
C GLU A 8 -78.90 -117.09 -64.37
N ARG A 9 -79.74 -116.39 -65.17
CA ARG A 9 -79.85 -114.93 -65.13
C ARG A 9 -80.40 -114.44 -63.80
N LEU A 10 -81.40 -115.12 -63.23
CA LEU A 10 -81.97 -114.82 -61.91
C LEU A 10 -80.95 -115.04 -60.78
N GLU A 11 -80.20 -116.15 -60.81
CA GLU A 11 -79.13 -116.41 -59.84
C GLU A 11 -77.98 -115.40 -59.97
N GLN A 12 -77.66 -114.97 -61.19
CA GLN A 12 -76.64 -113.96 -61.43
C GLN A 12 -77.10 -112.56 -60.98
N GLU A 13 -78.38 -112.21 -61.17
CA GLU A 13 -78.98 -110.98 -60.65
C GLU A 13 -79.04 -110.97 -59.11
N GLU A 14 -79.39 -112.09 -58.47
CA GLU A 14 -79.35 -112.26 -57.01
C GLU A 14 -77.92 -112.10 -56.48
N ARG A 15 -76.93 -112.79 -57.08
CA ARG A 15 -75.52 -112.65 -56.69
C ARG A 15 -75.02 -111.23 -56.90
N PHE A 16 -75.39 -110.59 -58.00
CA PHE A 16 -75.01 -109.20 -58.27
C PHE A 16 -75.60 -108.25 -57.23
N LYS A 17 -76.88 -108.42 -56.86
CA LYS A 17 -77.52 -107.65 -55.78
C LYS A 17 -76.84 -107.86 -54.44
N VAL A 18 -76.55 -109.10 -54.05
CA VAL A 18 -75.83 -109.40 -52.79
C VAL A 18 -74.45 -108.77 -52.80
N THR A 19 -73.69 -108.90 -53.90
CA THR A 19 -72.36 -108.25 -54.00
C THR A 19 -72.45 -106.72 -54.00
N GLN A 20 -73.50 -106.15 -54.58
CA GLN A 20 -73.72 -104.71 -54.59
C GLN A 20 -74.09 -104.20 -53.19
N GLU A 21 -74.95 -104.92 -52.46
CA GLU A 21 -75.31 -104.64 -51.07
C GLU A 21 -74.10 -104.77 -50.13
N ASP A 22 -73.26 -105.79 -50.31
CA ASP A 22 -72.03 -105.98 -49.54
C ASP A 22 -71.01 -104.86 -49.82
N ILE A 23 -70.86 -104.44 -51.09
CA ILE A 23 -70.02 -103.31 -51.48
C ILE A 23 -70.54 -102.00 -50.86
N ASP A 24 -71.84 -101.78 -50.87
CA ASP A 24 -72.45 -100.57 -50.30
C ASP A 24 -72.36 -100.56 -48.77
N GLN A 25 -72.44 -101.73 -48.10
CA GLN A 25 -72.20 -101.87 -46.67
C GLN A 25 -70.73 -101.61 -46.29
N LEU A 26 -69.78 -102.16 -47.04
CA LEU A 26 -68.35 -101.92 -46.83
C LEU A 26 -68.00 -100.44 -47.01
N ARG A 27 -68.51 -99.79 -48.07
CA ARG A 27 -68.35 -98.35 -48.27
C ARG A 27 -68.93 -97.54 -47.12
N LYS A 28 -70.12 -97.92 -46.62
CA LYS A 28 -70.73 -97.26 -45.46
C LYS A 28 -69.85 -97.39 -44.22
N GLN A 29 -69.31 -98.58 -43.95
CA GLN A 29 -68.38 -98.80 -42.83
C GLN A 29 -67.09 -97.99 -42.98
N GLU A 30 -66.49 -97.94 -44.17
CA GLU A 30 -65.30 -97.11 -44.45
C GLU A 30 -65.60 -95.63 -44.24
N THR A 31 -66.74 -95.13 -44.73
CA THR A 31 -67.12 -93.72 -44.51
C THR A 31 -67.37 -93.40 -43.04
N LEU A 32 -67.98 -94.32 -42.29
CA LEU A 32 -68.19 -94.15 -40.85
C LEU A 32 -66.87 -94.15 -40.08
N ALA A 33 -65.96 -95.10 -40.38
CA ALA A 33 -64.63 -95.16 -39.77
C ALA A 33 -63.80 -93.90 -40.09
N ALA A 34 -63.89 -93.40 -41.32
CA ALA A 34 -63.24 -92.14 -41.72
C ALA A 34 -63.85 -90.94 -40.98
N MET A 35 -65.18 -90.88 -40.84
CA MET A 35 -65.86 -89.83 -40.06
C MET A 35 -65.49 -89.88 -38.57
N GLU A 36 -65.42 -91.07 -37.97
CA GLU A 36 -64.97 -91.28 -36.59
C GLU A 36 -63.52 -90.81 -36.40
N SER A 37 -62.63 -91.13 -37.36
CA SER A 37 -61.26 -90.64 -37.34
C SER A 37 -61.18 -89.11 -37.39
N VAL A 38 -61.95 -88.48 -38.28
CA VAL A 38 -61.99 -87.01 -38.42
C VAL A 38 -62.57 -86.35 -37.17
N LEU A 39 -63.61 -86.92 -36.56
CA LEU A 39 -64.18 -86.45 -35.30
C LEU A 39 -63.18 -86.55 -34.15
N ALA A 40 -62.47 -87.68 -34.03
CA ALA A 40 -61.43 -87.87 -33.02
C ALA A 40 -60.27 -86.88 -33.20
N ASP A 41 -59.87 -86.59 -34.43
CA ASP A 41 -58.87 -85.57 -34.71
C ASP A 41 -59.37 -84.15 -34.40
N ASN A 42 -60.63 -83.83 -34.72
CA ASN A 42 -61.25 -82.56 -34.35
C ASN A 42 -61.31 -82.36 -32.83
N ASP A 43 -61.69 -83.39 -32.07
CA ASP A 43 -61.68 -83.34 -30.60
C ASP A 43 -60.27 -83.08 -30.04
N ARG A 44 -59.23 -83.71 -30.65
CA ARG A 44 -57.83 -83.45 -30.30
C ARG A 44 -57.42 -82.00 -30.60
N TYR A 45 -57.86 -81.45 -31.74
CA TYR A 45 -57.60 -80.05 -32.08
C TYR A 45 -58.27 -79.09 -31.10
N VAL A 46 -59.53 -79.36 -30.71
CA VAL A 46 -60.26 -78.55 -29.72
C VAL A 46 -59.52 -78.55 -28.38
N ILE A 47 -59.09 -79.72 -27.90
CA ILE A 47 -58.31 -79.83 -26.65
C ILE A 47 -56.97 -79.09 -26.75
N MET A 48 -56.30 -79.16 -27.90
CA MET A 48 -55.03 -78.46 -28.13
C MET A 48 -55.22 -76.94 -28.12
N ILE A 49 -56.26 -76.43 -28.77
CA ILE A 49 -56.60 -75.00 -28.81
C ILE A 49 -56.95 -74.51 -27.41
N ASP A 50 -57.78 -75.25 -26.66
CA ASP A 50 -58.19 -74.88 -25.31
C ASP A 50 -56.99 -74.82 -24.36
N LYS A 51 -56.05 -75.78 -24.47
CA LYS A 51 -54.80 -75.76 -23.71
C LYS A 51 -53.91 -74.56 -24.07
N TYR A 52 -53.81 -74.21 -25.36
CA TYR A 52 -53.03 -73.06 -25.81
C TYR A 52 -53.63 -71.74 -25.30
N LEU A 53 -54.95 -71.57 -25.41
CA LEU A 53 -55.65 -70.39 -24.91
C LEU A 53 -55.53 -70.27 -23.39
N GLY A 54 -55.66 -71.39 -22.66
CA GLY A 54 -55.44 -71.43 -21.21
C GLY A 54 -54.02 -71.05 -20.80
N GLN A 55 -53.00 -71.52 -21.54
CA GLN A 55 -51.61 -71.12 -21.31
C GLN A 55 -51.38 -69.64 -21.62
N GLN A 56 -51.92 -69.14 -22.74
CA GLN A 56 -51.80 -67.74 -23.12
C GLN A 56 -52.46 -66.82 -22.08
N ASP A 57 -53.66 -67.16 -21.61
CA ASP A 57 -54.37 -66.40 -20.58
C ASP A 57 -53.62 -66.45 -19.24
N HIS A 58 -53.10 -67.62 -18.85
CA HIS A 58 -52.26 -67.74 -17.65
C HIS A 58 -51.01 -66.85 -17.71
N ILE A 59 -50.26 -66.90 -18.82
CA ILE A 59 -49.07 -66.06 -19.04
C ILE A 59 -49.47 -64.57 -19.02
N THR A 60 -50.57 -64.21 -19.69
CA THR A 60 -51.04 -62.82 -19.73
C THR A 60 -51.39 -62.31 -18.33
N ARG A 61 -52.13 -63.09 -17.54
CA ARG A 61 -52.46 -62.73 -16.15
C ARG A 61 -51.23 -62.64 -15.27
N GLN A 62 -50.30 -63.58 -15.40
CA GLN A 62 -49.05 -63.57 -14.64
C GLN A 62 -48.21 -62.33 -14.98
N ALA A 63 -48.07 -62.01 -16.26
CA ALA A 63 -47.36 -60.81 -16.73
C ALA A 63 -48.03 -59.51 -16.23
N GLN A 64 -49.37 -59.44 -16.24
CA GLN A 64 -50.11 -58.32 -15.68
C GLN A 64 -49.90 -58.17 -14.16
N GLN A 65 -49.86 -59.28 -13.43
CA GLN A 65 -49.60 -59.27 -11.99
C GLN A 65 -48.16 -58.82 -11.67
N THR A 66 -47.17 -59.31 -12.41
CA THR A 66 -45.77 -58.90 -12.21
C THR A 66 -45.58 -57.43 -12.58
N LEU A 67 -46.10 -56.98 -13.72
CA LEU A 67 -46.03 -55.56 -14.11
C LEU A 67 -46.76 -54.66 -13.11
N GLY A 68 -47.89 -55.11 -12.57
CA GLY A 68 -48.62 -54.38 -11.53
C GLY A 68 -47.86 -54.29 -10.21
N ALA A 69 -47.14 -55.35 -9.82
CA ALA A 69 -46.28 -55.36 -8.64
C ALA A 69 -45.06 -54.45 -8.83
N ASP A 70 -44.38 -54.56 -9.97
CA ASP A 70 -43.22 -53.75 -10.31
C ASP A 70 -43.57 -52.26 -10.40
N ASN A 71 -44.71 -51.91 -11.01
CA ASN A 71 -45.18 -50.52 -11.05
C ASN A 71 -45.42 -49.94 -9.65
N LYS A 72 -45.98 -50.73 -8.71
CA LYS A 72 -46.16 -50.28 -7.32
C LYS A 72 -44.82 -50.05 -6.63
N GLN A 73 -43.86 -50.94 -6.80
CA GLN A 73 -42.52 -50.77 -6.24
C GLN A 73 -41.83 -49.51 -6.79
N ILE A 74 -41.96 -49.25 -8.09
CA ILE A 74 -41.43 -48.03 -8.71
C ILE A 74 -42.13 -46.80 -8.14
N GLU A 75 -43.46 -46.81 -8.00
CA GLU A 75 -44.22 -45.70 -7.44
C GLU A 75 -43.82 -45.40 -5.99
N ASP A 76 -43.65 -46.45 -5.17
CA ASP A 76 -43.22 -46.32 -3.78
C ASP A 76 -41.77 -45.79 -3.69
N ALA A 77 -40.86 -46.28 -4.53
CA ALA A 77 -39.49 -45.78 -4.60
C ALA A 77 -39.43 -44.31 -5.02
N LEU A 78 -40.26 -43.89 -5.98
CA LEU A 78 -40.36 -42.50 -6.41
C LEU A 78 -40.91 -41.60 -5.29
N LYS A 79 -41.93 -42.03 -4.56
CA LYS A 79 -42.47 -41.29 -3.41
C LYS A 79 -41.42 -41.13 -2.31
N GLN A 80 -40.68 -42.19 -1.98
CA GLN A 80 -39.59 -42.11 -1.01
C GLN A 80 -38.49 -41.17 -1.48
N GLN A 81 -38.11 -41.22 -2.76
CA GLN A 81 -37.12 -40.31 -3.33
C GLN A 81 -37.58 -38.85 -3.25
N GLN A 82 -38.83 -38.56 -3.60
CA GLN A 82 -39.39 -37.21 -3.50
C GLN A 82 -39.42 -36.71 -2.05
N MET A 83 -39.79 -37.56 -1.09
CA MET A 83 -39.77 -37.21 0.33
C MET A 83 -38.34 -36.89 0.80
N ASN A 84 -37.38 -37.74 0.46
CA ASN A 84 -35.97 -37.53 0.81
C ASN A 84 -35.41 -36.26 0.17
N GLN A 85 -35.78 -35.97 -1.09
CA GLN A 85 -35.43 -34.72 -1.76
C GLN A 85 -36.04 -33.51 -1.05
N GLY A 86 -37.30 -33.58 -0.63
CA GLY A 86 -37.96 -32.53 0.14
C GLY A 86 -37.23 -32.24 1.46
N VAL A 87 -36.92 -33.29 2.23
CA VAL A 87 -36.16 -33.16 3.49
C VAL A 87 -34.79 -32.54 3.25
N LEU A 88 -34.09 -32.95 2.19
CA LEU A 88 -32.78 -32.38 1.84
C LEU A 88 -32.89 -30.90 1.47
N VAL A 89 -33.90 -30.52 0.69
CA VAL A 89 -34.15 -29.11 0.33
C VAL A 89 -34.43 -28.27 1.58
N ASP A 90 -35.26 -28.76 2.49
CA ASP A 90 -35.58 -28.06 3.74
C ASP A 90 -34.33 -27.89 4.62
N GLN A 91 -33.45 -28.90 4.68
CA GLN A 91 -32.18 -28.81 5.39
C GLN A 91 -31.24 -27.77 4.76
N ILE A 92 -31.12 -27.77 3.43
CA ILE A 92 -30.29 -26.79 2.70
C ILE A 92 -30.81 -25.37 2.94
N LEU A 93 -32.13 -25.16 2.88
CA LEU A 93 -32.73 -23.85 3.13
C LEU A 93 -32.47 -23.38 4.57
N LEU A 94 -32.60 -24.29 5.55
CA LEU A 94 -32.31 -23.98 6.94
C LEU A 94 -30.83 -23.62 7.16
N GLU A 95 -29.91 -24.38 6.56
CA GLU A 95 -28.48 -24.07 6.61
C GLU A 95 -28.16 -22.74 5.92
N GLU A 96 -28.81 -22.43 4.80
CA GLU A 96 -28.64 -21.16 4.09
C GLU A 96 -29.03 -19.97 4.97
N GLU A 97 -30.14 -20.05 5.71
CA GLU A 97 -30.57 -19.00 6.63
C GLU A 97 -29.58 -18.80 7.78
N PHE A 98 -29.08 -19.89 8.39
CA PHE A 98 -28.04 -19.80 9.42
C PHE A 98 -26.74 -19.19 8.88
N GLN A 99 -26.35 -19.54 7.65
CA GLN A 99 -25.16 -18.98 7.01
C GLN A 99 -25.32 -17.49 6.72
N LYS A 100 -26.50 -17.05 6.25
CA LYS A 100 -26.80 -15.63 6.03
C LYS A 100 -26.71 -14.83 7.32
N GLU A 101 -27.28 -15.34 8.42
CA GLU A 101 -27.22 -14.68 9.72
C GLU A 101 -25.79 -14.60 10.26
N ALA A 102 -25.05 -15.72 10.22
CA ALA A 102 -23.65 -15.75 10.62
C ALA A 102 -22.80 -14.76 9.81
N PHE A 103 -23.02 -14.67 8.49
CA PHE A 103 -22.33 -13.73 7.63
C PHE A 103 -22.66 -12.27 7.96
N ALA A 104 -23.94 -11.97 8.27
CA ALA A 104 -24.35 -10.63 8.68
C ALA A 104 -23.65 -10.21 9.98
N VAL A 105 -23.56 -11.11 10.97
CA VAL A 105 -22.85 -10.86 12.24
C VAL A 105 -21.36 -10.63 11.99
N LEU A 106 -20.70 -11.49 11.20
CA LEU A 106 -19.28 -11.34 10.87
C LEU A 106 -19.00 -10.01 10.15
N LYS A 107 -19.89 -9.61 9.25
CA LYS A 107 -19.80 -8.32 8.55
C LYS A 107 -19.88 -7.15 9.52
N LEU A 108 -20.87 -7.15 10.42
CA LEU A 108 -21.01 -6.12 11.45
C LEU A 108 -19.79 -6.04 12.36
N GLN A 109 -19.23 -7.17 12.77
CA GLN A 109 -18.01 -7.22 13.58
C GLN A 109 -16.81 -6.64 12.82
N ARG A 110 -16.63 -7.01 11.55
CA ARG A 110 -15.57 -6.48 10.70
C ARG A 110 -15.71 -4.97 10.55
N ASP A 111 -16.92 -4.48 10.28
CA ASP A 111 -17.19 -3.06 10.09
C ASP A 111 -16.96 -2.28 11.40
N ALA A 112 -17.28 -2.85 12.57
CA ALA A 112 -16.95 -2.26 13.87
C ALA A 112 -15.45 -2.19 14.14
N VAL A 113 -14.69 -3.23 13.79
CA VAL A 113 -13.22 -3.20 13.88
C VAL A 113 -12.63 -2.15 12.94
N GLN A 114 -13.14 -2.07 11.70
CA GLN A 114 -12.69 -1.07 10.74
C GLN A 114 -12.99 0.36 11.23
N ALA A 115 -14.18 0.62 11.78
CA ALA A 115 -14.52 1.90 12.36
C ALA A 115 -13.57 2.27 13.51
N ARG A 116 -13.30 1.33 14.42
CA ARG A 116 -12.34 1.55 15.51
C ARG A 116 -10.94 1.89 15.00
N LEU A 117 -10.47 1.20 13.96
CA LEU A 117 -9.15 1.47 13.36
C LEU A 117 -9.10 2.87 12.74
N ILE A 118 -10.16 3.28 12.03
CA ILE A 118 -10.27 4.63 11.46
C ILE A 118 -10.21 5.68 12.56
N ASP A 119 -10.95 5.49 13.66
CA ASP A 119 -10.95 6.41 14.80
C ASP A 119 -9.56 6.50 15.46
N GLN A 120 -8.90 5.36 15.67
CA GLN A 120 -7.55 5.31 16.23
C GLN A 120 -6.52 6.00 15.33
N ILE A 121 -6.58 5.77 14.02
CA ILE A 121 -5.73 6.47 13.06
C ILE A 121 -5.99 7.98 13.11
N GLY A 122 -7.25 8.40 13.18
CA GLY A 122 -7.62 9.82 13.30
C GLY A 122 -7.07 10.46 14.58
N GLN A 123 -7.12 9.77 15.72
CA GLN A 123 -6.53 10.25 16.98
C GLN A 123 -5.01 10.42 16.86
N ILE A 124 -4.30 9.41 16.33
CA ILE A 124 -2.85 9.48 16.12
C ILE A 124 -2.48 10.63 15.18
N GLN A 125 -3.23 10.81 14.09
CA GLN A 125 -3.00 11.93 13.16
C GLN A 125 -3.15 13.28 13.85
N ASN A 126 -4.18 13.45 14.69
CA ASN A 126 -4.38 14.68 15.45
C ASN A 126 -3.23 14.93 16.45
N GLU A 127 -2.78 13.90 17.16
CA GLU A 127 -1.64 13.99 18.07
C GLU A 127 -0.34 14.37 17.33
N LEU A 128 -0.08 13.78 16.15
CA LEU A 128 1.07 14.12 15.32
C LEU A 128 1.02 15.56 14.81
N ILE A 129 -0.16 16.05 14.43
CA ILE A 129 -0.36 17.45 14.04
C ILE A 129 -0.04 18.37 15.22
N GLN A 130 -0.54 18.06 16.42
CA GLN A 130 -0.26 18.85 17.63
C GLN A 130 1.23 18.85 17.98
N LEU A 131 1.89 17.69 17.93
CA LEU A 131 3.33 17.57 18.16
C LEU A 131 4.12 18.41 17.15
N THR A 132 3.80 18.31 15.87
CA THR A 132 4.45 19.08 14.80
C THR A 132 4.28 20.59 15.02
N GLN A 133 3.09 21.03 15.44
CA GLN A 133 2.85 22.44 15.77
C GLN A 133 3.68 22.89 16.99
N ILE A 134 3.81 22.06 18.02
CA ILE A 134 4.62 22.35 19.20
C ILE A 134 6.10 22.44 18.82
N GLU A 135 6.60 21.49 18.03
CA GLU A 135 7.99 21.49 17.53
C GLU A 135 8.29 22.73 16.70
N ALA A 136 7.40 23.10 15.78
CA ALA A 136 7.54 24.31 14.98
C ALA A 136 7.59 25.58 15.85
N LYS A 137 6.68 25.70 16.83
CA LYS A 137 6.68 26.83 17.78
C LYS A 137 7.96 26.89 18.60
N ARG A 138 8.42 25.75 19.12
CA ARG A 138 9.67 25.64 19.90
C ARG A 138 10.88 26.06 19.07
N ASN A 139 10.97 25.58 17.82
CA ASN A 139 12.07 25.93 16.94
C ASN A 139 12.06 27.44 16.62
N MET A 140 10.90 28.01 16.33
CA MET A 140 10.75 29.46 16.11
C MET A 140 11.20 30.26 17.33
N HIS A 141 10.79 29.87 18.53
CA HIS A 141 11.20 30.54 19.77
C HIS A 141 12.71 30.46 19.99
N LYS A 142 13.30 29.29 19.75
CA LYS A 142 14.75 29.10 19.87
C LYS A 142 15.51 30.00 18.89
N ILE A 143 15.10 30.04 17.63
CA ILE A 143 15.73 30.91 16.61
C ILE A 143 15.62 32.38 17.00
N GLU A 144 14.47 32.82 17.52
CA GLU A 144 14.29 34.22 17.93
C GLU A 144 15.14 34.57 19.16
N GLN A 145 15.24 33.67 20.15
CA GLN A 145 16.14 33.83 21.29
C GLN A 145 17.61 33.89 20.85
N ASP A 146 18.05 32.99 19.98
CA ASP A 146 19.40 32.97 19.44
C ASP A 146 19.70 34.27 18.66
N LYS A 147 18.73 34.78 17.89
CA LYS A 147 18.86 36.06 17.19
C LYS A 147 18.99 37.25 18.15
N GLN A 148 18.20 37.28 19.23
CA GLN A 148 18.27 38.34 20.24
C GLN A 148 19.60 38.34 20.98
N THR A 149 20.09 37.16 21.38
CA THR A 149 21.40 37.04 22.05
C THR A 149 22.54 37.47 21.12
N LEU A 150 22.53 37.04 19.85
CA LEU A 150 23.53 37.48 18.86
C LEU A 150 23.45 38.98 18.58
N TRP A 151 22.26 39.57 18.58
CA TRP A 151 22.10 41.02 18.44
C TRP A 151 22.70 41.77 19.63
N ALA A 152 22.44 41.32 20.86
CA ALA A 152 23.01 41.91 22.06
C ALA A 152 24.55 41.81 22.09
N ILE A 153 25.11 40.65 21.75
CA ILE A 153 26.57 40.45 21.65
C ILE A 153 27.16 41.39 20.61
N ARG A 154 26.55 41.49 19.43
CA ARG A 154 27.01 42.38 18.36
C ARG A 154 27.02 43.83 18.81
N ASN A 155 25.97 44.29 19.49
CA ASN A 155 25.91 45.66 19.99
C ASN A 155 27.00 45.92 21.04
N ASN A 156 27.14 45.03 22.03
CA ASN A 156 28.17 45.16 23.06
C ASN A 156 29.58 45.20 22.45
N LEU A 157 29.87 44.33 21.47
CA LEU A 157 31.15 44.33 20.76
C LEU A 157 31.36 45.60 19.94
N THR A 158 30.30 46.12 19.31
CA THR A 158 30.35 47.37 18.55
C THR A 158 30.61 48.56 19.47
N GLU A 159 29.94 48.62 20.62
CA GLU A 159 30.16 49.65 21.64
C GLU A 159 31.58 49.62 22.17
N LEU A 160 32.08 48.43 22.52
CA LEU A 160 33.46 48.25 22.97
C LEU A 160 34.45 48.66 21.87
N LEU A 161 34.20 48.31 20.61
CA LEU A 161 35.06 48.71 19.50
C LEU A 161 35.10 50.23 19.35
N VAL A 162 33.95 50.91 19.44
CA VAL A 162 33.87 52.37 19.38
C VAL A 162 34.63 53.01 20.54
N GLN A 163 34.53 52.45 21.75
CA GLN A 163 35.29 52.91 22.91
C GLN A 163 36.80 52.76 22.69
N LEU A 164 37.26 51.59 22.23
CA LEU A 164 38.67 51.32 21.97
C LEU A 164 39.24 52.22 20.86
N LEU A 165 38.47 52.50 19.81
CA LEU A 165 38.87 53.45 18.77
C LEU A 165 39.04 54.86 19.33
N LYS A 166 38.12 55.30 20.18
CA LYS A 166 38.21 56.60 20.86
C LYS A 166 39.43 56.68 21.78
N GLU A 167 39.69 55.65 22.57
CA GLU A 167 40.87 55.58 23.45
C GLU A 167 42.17 55.60 22.64
N LYS A 168 42.20 54.87 21.52
CA LYS A 168 43.33 54.87 20.58
C LYS A 168 43.59 56.29 20.06
N ASP A 169 42.57 56.97 19.55
CA ASP A 169 42.70 58.33 19.01
C ASP A 169 43.18 59.33 20.08
N GLN A 170 42.64 59.23 21.30
CA GLN A 170 43.09 60.04 22.43
C GLN A 170 44.55 59.78 22.80
N ARG A 171 44.98 58.51 22.81
CA ARG A 171 46.38 58.16 23.09
C ARG A 171 47.32 58.67 22.01
N GLU A 172 46.93 58.55 20.73
CA GLU A 172 47.71 59.11 19.63
C GLU A 172 47.88 60.62 19.78
N GLU A 173 46.83 61.34 20.17
CA GLU A 173 46.91 62.78 20.40
C GLU A 173 47.79 63.16 21.61
N MET A 174 47.66 62.46 22.73
CA MET A 174 48.53 62.66 23.90
C MET A 174 50.01 62.42 23.56
N VAL A 175 50.31 61.39 22.76
CA VAL A 175 51.68 61.11 22.31
C VAL A 175 52.21 62.23 21.41
N LYS A 176 51.39 62.74 20.47
CA LYS A 176 51.78 63.88 19.63
C LYS A 176 52.07 65.13 20.46
N LEU A 177 51.18 65.48 21.40
CA LEU A 177 51.37 66.61 22.30
C LEU A 177 52.65 66.45 23.12
N ARG A 178 52.88 65.27 23.68
CA ARG A 178 54.09 65.00 24.46
C ARG A 178 55.37 65.13 23.63
N LEU A 179 55.36 64.71 22.36
CA LEU A 179 56.49 64.88 21.46
C LEU A 179 56.78 66.35 21.18
N ILE A 180 55.74 67.18 21.03
CA ILE A 180 55.89 68.64 20.86
C ILE A 180 56.51 69.24 22.13
N GLU A 181 55.96 68.95 23.32
CA GLU A 181 56.52 69.42 24.60
C GLU A 181 57.99 69.03 24.78
N MET A 182 58.36 67.80 24.40
CA MET A 182 59.74 67.33 24.50
C MET A 182 60.68 68.03 23.52
N GLU A 183 60.21 68.40 22.32
CA GLU A 183 61.01 69.15 21.36
C GLU A 183 61.19 70.61 21.81
N GLU A 184 60.13 71.25 22.33
CA GLU A 184 60.23 72.60 22.94
C GLU A 184 61.21 72.62 24.11
N GLN A 185 61.12 71.65 25.03
CA GLN A 185 62.07 71.52 26.14
C GLN A 185 63.50 71.30 25.65
N ARG A 186 63.68 70.54 24.57
CA ARG A 186 64.99 70.30 23.98
C ARG A 186 65.56 71.56 23.32
N GLU A 187 64.73 72.38 22.67
CA GLU A 187 65.14 73.67 22.12
C GLU A 187 65.57 74.63 23.24
N ASP A 188 64.78 74.73 24.31
CA ASP A 188 65.11 75.53 25.50
C ASP A 188 66.40 75.05 26.17
N ASP A 189 66.54 73.75 26.44
CA ASP A 189 67.74 73.14 27.00
C ASP A 189 68.97 73.39 26.10
N GLN A 190 68.79 73.42 24.78
CA GLN A 190 69.87 73.72 23.83
C GLN A 190 70.29 75.20 23.91
N ILE A 191 69.33 76.13 24.04
CA ILE A 191 69.60 77.56 24.25
C ILE A 191 70.36 77.78 25.57
N ASP A 192 69.87 77.18 26.66
CA ASP A 192 70.50 77.25 27.98
C ASP A 192 71.91 76.64 27.96
N PHE A 193 72.09 75.51 27.26
CA PHE A 193 73.41 74.93 27.06
C PHE A 193 74.36 75.92 26.37
N TRP A 194 73.94 76.57 25.28
CA TRP A 194 74.77 77.55 24.58
C TRP A 194 75.08 78.78 25.43
N LEU A 195 74.11 79.27 26.21
CA LEU A 195 74.30 80.37 27.16
C LEU A 195 75.35 80.02 28.21
N VAL A 196 75.26 78.83 28.82
CA VAL A 196 76.25 78.36 29.80
C VAL A 196 77.63 78.18 29.16
N GLN A 197 77.71 77.66 27.94
CA GLN A 197 78.99 77.55 27.23
C GLN A 197 79.58 78.92 26.88
N TYR A 198 78.74 79.86 26.44
CA TYR A 198 79.15 81.22 26.16
C TYR A 198 79.65 81.92 27.43
N GLN A 199 78.93 81.78 28.56
CA GLN A 199 79.35 82.32 29.84
C GLN A 199 80.68 81.71 30.31
N LYS A 200 80.87 80.39 30.18
CA LYS A 200 82.16 79.74 30.48
C LYS A 200 83.29 80.28 29.60
N LEU A 201 83.02 80.58 28.33
CA LEU A 201 83.99 81.18 27.41
C LEU A 201 84.35 82.60 27.83
N LEU A 202 83.38 83.39 28.29
CA LEU A 202 83.63 84.70 28.88
C LEU A 202 84.42 84.61 30.19
N ASP A 203 84.10 83.66 31.06
CA ASP A 203 84.79 83.47 32.35
C ASP A 203 86.23 82.95 32.16
N THR A 204 86.49 82.19 31.10
CA THR A 204 87.84 81.70 30.74
C THR A 204 88.57 82.62 29.76
N LYS A 205 88.05 83.83 29.54
CA LYS A 205 88.64 84.81 28.65
C LYS A 205 90.09 85.11 29.08
N PRO A 206 91.08 84.91 28.19
CA PRO A 206 92.48 85.19 28.50
C PRO A 206 92.68 86.64 28.94
N GLN A 207 93.50 86.87 29.97
CA GLN A 207 93.81 88.22 30.48
C GLN A 207 94.30 89.19 29.39
N VAL A 208 94.91 88.67 28.32
CA VAL A 208 95.37 89.44 27.14
C VAL A 208 94.22 90.13 26.39
N LEU A 209 93.03 89.53 26.38
CA LEU A 209 91.85 90.09 25.72
C LEU A 209 91.11 91.07 26.64
N ILE A 210 91.04 90.78 27.94
CA ILE A 210 90.47 91.69 28.95
C ILE A 210 91.26 93.00 28.99
N GLN A 211 92.59 92.92 28.98
CA GLN A 211 93.47 94.10 28.92
C GLN A 211 93.37 94.91 27.62
N LYS A 212 92.88 94.30 26.52
CA LYS A 212 92.63 94.99 25.25
C LYS A 212 91.24 95.65 25.19
N GLU A 213 90.29 95.21 26.01
CA GLU A 213 88.96 95.82 26.15
C GLU A 213 88.94 96.92 27.21
N ASP A 214 89.60 96.71 28.35
CA ASP A 214 89.75 97.70 29.43
C ASP A 214 90.70 98.86 29.06
N GLY A 215 91.41 98.73 27.95
CA GLY A 215 92.31 99.74 27.40
C GLY A 215 92.05 99.97 25.92
N VAL A 216 91.01 100.72 25.57
CA VAL A 216 90.97 101.35 24.24
C VAL A 216 92.19 102.27 24.17
N ASP A 217 93.12 101.98 23.24
CA ASP A 217 94.34 102.75 23.05
C ASP A 217 94.02 104.26 23.07
N PRO A 218 94.64 105.09 23.93
CA PRO A 218 94.37 106.52 24.03
C PRO A 218 94.45 107.26 22.69
N GLN A 219 95.18 106.73 21.71
CA GLN A 219 95.21 107.27 20.35
C GLN A 219 93.93 107.00 19.56
N ILE A 220 93.32 105.82 19.72
CA ILE A 220 92.07 105.42 19.06
C ILE A 220 90.90 106.22 19.64
N VAL A 221 90.87 106.44 20.96
CA VAL A 221 89.88 107.33 21.62
C VAL A 221 89.99 108.76 21.11
N LYS A 222 91.21 109.27 20.94
CA LYS A 222 91.44 110.61 20.36
C LYS A 222 91.04 110.67 18.89
N LEU A 223 91.31 109.63 18.10
CA LEU A 223 90.90 109.53 16.69
C LEU A 223 89.37 109.50 16.56
N LEU A 224 88.68 108.65 17.32
CA LEU A 224 87.21 108.56 17.30
C LEU A 224 86.53 109.86 17.73
N LYS A 225 87.07 110.54 18.76
CA LYS A 225 86.59 111.87 19.19
C LYS A 225 86.89 112.97 18.17
N ARG A 226 87.97 112.87 17.40
CA ARG A 226 88.35 113.84 16.35
C ARG A 226 87.58 113.61 15.05
N SER A 227 87.09 112.39 14.83
CA SER A 227 86.31 111.96 13.66
C SER A 227 84.79 111.97 13.91
N ASP A 228 84.33 112.53 15.03
CA ASP A 228 82.92 112.59 15.45
C ASP A 228 82.20 111.21 15.45
N ALA A 229 82.95 110.13 15.67
CA ALA A 229 82.47 108.74 15.68
C ALA A 229 82.42 108.18 17.11
N ALA A 230 82.19 109.05 18.09
CA ALA A 230 82.26 108.71 19.52
C ALA A 230 81.15 107.74 19.99
N HIS A 231 80.11 107.54 19.18
CA HIS A 231 78.98 106.63 19.45
C HIS A 231 79.31 105.13 19.27
N HIS A 232 80.52 104.80 18.80
CA HIS A 232 81.02 103.43 18.74
C HIS A 232 81.88 103.04 19.95
N LEU A 233 82.04 103.94 20.92
CA LEU A 233 82.63 103.58 22.20
C LEU A 233 81.62 102.72 22.98
N PRO A 234 82.06 101.60 23.58
CA PRO A 234 81.17 100.81 24.41
C PRO A 234 80.71 101.66 25.60
N GLU A 235 79.41 101.93 25.68
CA GLU A 235 78.76 102.32 26.93
C GLU A 235 78.68 101.07 27.78
N PHE A 236 79.59 100.94 28.75
CA PHE A 236 79.52 99.92 29.79
C PHE A 236 78.61 100.40 30.93
#